data_AF-A0AA46QUB5-F1
#
_entry.id   AF-A0AA46QUB5-F1
#
_cell.length_a   1.000
_cell.length_b   1.000
_cell.length_c   1.000
_cell.angle_alpha   90.00
_cell.angle_beta   90.00
_cell.angle_gamma   90.00
#
_symmetry.space_group_name_H-M   'P 1'
#
loop_
_entity.id
_entity.type
_entity.pdbx_description
1 polymer ?
#
loop_
_entity_poly.entity_id
_entity_poly.type
_entity_poly.pdbx_seq_one_letter_code
_entity_poly.pdbx_strand_id
1 'polypeptide(L)'
;MKLSELQSHIKEFDYAPEQSEHYFLKLIEEVGELSESIRKGKSGQPTLDELKGSIAEELYDVLYYVCTLANVHGVNLEKTHELKEILNKVKYNR
;
A
#
# COMPACT_ATOMS: atom_id res chain seq x y z
N MET A 1 -0.17 -0.83 -14.31
CA MET A 1 -0.84 0.06 -13.35
C MET A 1 0.22 1.00 -12.77
N LYS A 2 0.05 2.31 -12.93
CA LYS A 2 0.89 3.32 -12.26
C LYS A 2 0.38 3.58 -10.85
N LEU A 3 1.24 4.13 -9.98
CA LEU A 3 0.85 4.41 -8.59
C LEU A 3 -0.24 5.48 -8.50
N SER A 4 -0.17 6.51 -9.35
CA SER A 4 -1.21 7.53 -9.47
C SER A 4 -2.54 7.00 -9.97
N GLU A 5 -2.51 6.03 -10.89
CA GLU A 5 -3.72 5.34 -11.40
C GLU A 5 -4.35 4.50 -10.29
N LEU A 6 -3.55 3.73 -9.54
CA LEU A 6 -4.01 2.95 -8.40
C LEU A 6 -4.63 3.84 -7.32
N GLN A 7 -3.94 4.91 -6.90
CA GLN A 7 -4.46 5.86 -5.92
C GLN A 7 -5.79 6.47 -6.36
N SER A 8 -5.88 6.90 -7.62
CA SER A 8 -7.10 7.51 -8.18
C SER A 8 -8.25 6.50 -8.20
N HIS A 9 -7.98 5.28 -8.65
CA HIS A 9 -8.97 4.22 -8.71
C HIS A 9 -9.51 3.89 -7.31
N ILE A 10 -8.65 3.68 -6.31
CA ILE A 10 -9.07 3.43 -4.91
C ILE A 10 -9.96 4.56 -4.40
N LYS A 11 -9.59 5.82 -4.69
CA LYS A 11 -10.36 6.98 -4.25
C LYS A 11 -11.79 7.04 -4.79
N GLU A 12 -12.05 6.45 -5.97
CA GLU A 12 -13.38 6.45 -6.59
C GLU A 12 -14.40 5.65 -5.80
N PHE A 13 -13.97 4.62 -5.06
CA PHE A 13 -14.86 3.72 -4.34
C PHE A 13 -14.62 3.65 -2.83
N ASP A 14 -13.45 4.07 -2.34
CA ASP A 14 -13.10 4.08 -0.92
C ASP A 14 -12.42 5.40 -0.53
N TYR A 15 -13.25 6.36 -0.11
CA TYR A 15 -12.81 7.68 0.31
C TYR A 15 -13.76 8.30 1.35
N ALA A 16 -13.37 8.18 2.61
CA ALA A 16 -14.06 8.78 3.76
C ALA A 16 -13.06 9.64 4.58
N PRO A 17 -12.78 10.89 4.17
CA PRO A 17 -11.75 11.72 4.81
C PRO A 17 -11.99 11.98 6.30
N GLU A 18 -13.24 11.91 6.76
CA GLU A 18 -13.63 12.00 8.18
C GLU A 18 -13.27 10.74 9.00
N GLN A 19 -12.85 9.65 8.35
CA GLN A 19 -12.52 8.36 8.97
C GLN A 19 -11.02 8.03 8.83
N SER A 20 -10.13 9.03 8.88
CA SER A 20 -8.68 8.79 8.72
C SER A 20 -8.10 7.77 9.71
N GLU A 21 -8.61 7.72 10.94
CA GLU A 21 -8.19 6.74 11.95
C GLU A 21 -8.60 5.30 11.57
N HIS A 22 -9.78 5.12 10.97
CA HIS A 22 -10.23 3.82 10.48
C HIS A 22 -9.24 3.22 9.47
N TYR A 23 -8.80 4.03 8.50
CA TYR A 23 -7.83 3.58 7.49
C TYR A 23 -6.46 3.27 8.09
N PHE A 24 -6.04 3.98 9.13
CA PHE A 24 -4.81 3.66 9.85
C PHE A 24 -4.92 2.31 10.58
N LEU A 25 -6.04 2.06 11.27
CA LEU A 25 -6.27 0.78 11.95
C LEU A 25 -6.27 -0.38 10.94
N LYS A 26 -6.96 -0.21 9.81
CA LYS A 26 -6.95 -1.19 8.71
C LYS A 26 -5.55 -1.46 8.18
N LEU A 27 -4.73 -0.43 7.94
CA LEU A 27 -3.32 -0.64 7.56
C LEU A 27 -2.57 -1.52 8.56
N ILE A 28 -2.76 -1.30 9.87
CA ILE A 28 -2.09 -2.10 10.91
C ILE A 28 -2.61 -3.54 10.94
N GLU A 29 -3.90 -3.76 10.69
CA GLU A 29 -4.47 -5.10 10.54
C GLU A 29 -3.80 -5.85 9.39
N GLU A 30 -3.72 -5.26 8.19
CA GLU A 30 -3.12 -5.93 7.02
C GLU A 30 -1.60 -6.16 7.20
N VAL A 31 -0.90 -5.28 7.92
CA VAL A 31 0.50 -5.53 8.32
C VAL A 31 0.61 -6.75 9.24
N GLY A 32 -0.40 -6.98 10.10
CA GLY A 32 -0.51 -8.17 10.93
C GLY A 32 -0.74 -9.44 10.11
N GLU A 33 -1.64 -9.40 9.13
CA GLU A 33 -1.92 -10.52 8.22
C GLU A 33 -0.69 -10.83 7.35
N LEU A 34 -0.01 -9.80 6.83
CA LEU A 34 1.28 -9.93 6.14
C LEU A 34 2.35 -10.59 7.02
N SER A 35 2.43 -10.20 8.29
CA SER A 35 3.36 -10.83 9.24
C SER A 35 3.07 -12.33 9.37
N GLU A 36 1.79 -12.70 9.44
CA GLU A 36 1.37 -14.09 9.52
C GLU A 36 1.65 -14.89 8.24
N SER A 37 1.38 -14.32 7.07
CA SER A 37 1.59 -14.98 5.77
C SER A 37 3.07 -15.22 5.50
N ILE A 38 3.95 -14.26 5.87
CA ILE A 38 5.41 -14.42 5.85
C ILE A 38 5.85 -15.53 6.81
N ARG A 39 5.36 -15.52 8.05
CA ARG A 39 5.69 -16.56 9.05
C ARG A 39 5.28 -17.96 8.59
N LYS A 40 4.16 -18.06 7.86
CA LYS A 40 3.66 -19.32 7.27
C LYS A 40 4.38 -19.72 5.98
N GLY A 41 5.28 -18.89 5.45
CA GLY A 41 6.06 -19.19 4.24
C GLY A 41 5.24 -19.26 2.95
N LYS A 42 4.11 -18.54 2.88
CA LYS A 42 3.20 -18.54 1.71
C LYS A 42 3.71 -17.62 0.58
N SER A 43 4.95 -17.84 0.17
CA SER A 43 5.68 -17.05 -0.81
C SER A 43 5.39 -17.44 -2.25
N GLY A 44 5.77 -16.58 -3.19
CA GLY A 44 5.65 -16.81 -4.64
C GLY A 44 4.45 -16.09 -5.25
N GLN A 45 4.26 -16.27 -6.56
CA GLN A 45 3.10 -15.76 -7.27
C GLN A 45 1.99 -16.82 -7.19
N PRO A 46 0.91 -16.59 -6.44
CA PRO A 46 -0.17 -17.57 -6.31
C PRO A 46 -1.02 -17.64 -7.58
N THR A 47 -1.64 -18.80 -7.81
CA THR A 47 -2.85 -18.90 -8.64
C THR A 47 -4.05 -18.29 -7.93
N LEU A 48 -5.21 -18.18 -8.60
CA LEU A 48 -6.41 -17.60 -8.00
C LEU A 48 -6.86 -18.34 -6.73
N ASP A 49 -6.79 -19.68 -6.73
CA ASP A 49 -7.19 -20.51 -5.60
C ASP A 49 -6.21 -20.42 -4.41
N GLU A 50 -4.97 -20.03 -4.68
CA GLU A 50 -3.90 -19.88 -3.69
C GLU A 50 -3.75 -18.44 -3.18
N LEU A 51 -4.44 -17.47 -3.80
CA LEU A 51 -4.29 -16.06 -3.48
C LEU A 51 -4.61 -15.80 -2.00
N LYS A 52 -5.66 -16.46 -1.50
CA LYS A 52 -6.20 -16.24 -0.15
C LYS A 52 -5.17 -16.49 0.97
N GLY A 53 -4.85 -15.44 1.72
CA GLY A 53 -3.90 -15.43 2.81
C GLY A 53 -2.45 -15.58 2.36
N SER A 54 -2.14 -15.36 1.08
CA SER A 54 -0.79 -15.46 0.52
C SER A 54 -0.01 -14.16 0.74
N ILE A 55 1.33 -14.22 0.71
CA ILE A 55 2.15 -12.99 0.83
C ILE A 55 1.80 -11.98 -0.28
N ALA A 56 1.39 -12.44 -1.46
CA ALA A 56 1.02 -11.55 -2.56
C ALA A 56 -0.26 -10.75 -2.29
N GLU A 57 -1.27 -11.38 -1.68
CA GLU A 57 -2.50 -10.69 -1.26
C GLU A 57 -2.19 -9.69 -0.15
N GLU A 58 -1.52 -10.13 0.92
CA GLU A 58 -1.28 -9.24 2.06
C GLU A 58 -0.37 -8.05 1.72
N LEU A 59 0.60 -8.23 0.82
CA LEU A 59 1.40 -7.11 0.31
C LEU A 59 0.54 -6.12 -0.47
N TYR A 60 -0.44 -6.61 -1.23
CA TYR A 60 -1.37 -5.77 -1.96
C TYR A 60 -2.32 -5.04 -1.01
N ASP A 61 -2.81 -5.69 0.04
CA ASP A 61 -3.72 -5.07 1.01
C ASP A 61 -3.01 -3.99 1.84
N VAL A 62 -1.74 -4.19 2.19
CA VAL A 62 -0.90 -3.13 2.73
C VAL A 62 -0.74 -1.97 1.73
N LEU A 63 -0.44 -2.25 0.46
CA LEU A 63 -0.33 -1.21 -0.58
C LEU A 63 -1.65 -0.45 -0.77
N TYR A 64 -2.77 -1.15 -0.68
CA TYR A 64 -4.11 -0.59 -0.77
C TYR A 64 -4.32 0.48 0.31
N TYR A 65 -4.12 0.14 1.59
CA TYR A 65 -4.31 1.12 2.66
C TYR A 65 -3.24 2.21 2.70
N VAL A 66 -2.03 1.98 2.18
CA VAL A 66 -1.06 3.06 1.93
C VAL A 66 -1.62 4.07 0.93
N CYS A 67 -2.26 3.61 -0.15
CA CYS A 67 -2.90 4.50 -1.12
C CYS A 67 -4.12 5.22 -0.53
N THR A 68 -4.96 4.53 0.25
CA THR A 68 -6.13 5.11 0.90
C THR A 68 -5.75 6.19 1.91
N LEU A 69 -4.73 5.93 2.75
CA LEU A 69 -4.18 6.92 3.67
C LEU A 69 -3.61 8.13 2.92
N ALA A 70 -2.88 7.89 1.83
CA ALA A 70 -2.38 8.98 1.01
C ALA A 70 -3.53 9.82 0.42
N ASN A 71 -4.63 9.20 -0.01
CA ASN A 71 -5.82 9.90 -0.51
C ASN A 71 -6.47 10.78 0.56
N VAL A 72 -6.72 10.27 1.78
CA VAL A 72 -7.38 11.05 2.86
C VAL A 72 -6.49 12.14 3.43
N HIS A 73 -5.16 12.00 3.34
CA HIS A 73 -4.20 13.02 3.75
C HIS A 73 -3.76 13.96 2.62
N GLY A 74 -4.34 13.85 1.42
CA GLY A 74 -4.00 14.73 0.29
C GLY A 74 -2.57 14.54 -0.25
N VAL A 75 -2.01 13.34 -0.10
CA VAL A 75 -0.66 12.97 -0.53
C VAL A 75 -0.70 12.32 -1.90
N ASN A 76 0.07 12.88 -2.83
CA ASN A 76 0.36 12.25 -4.13
C ASN A 76 1.61 11.38 -3.99
N LEU A 77 1.47 10.05 -4.03
CA LEU A 77 2.58 9.13 -3.81
C LEU A 77 3.58 9.14 -4.96
N GLU A 78 3.13 9.26 -6.21
CA GLU A 78 4.03 9.36 -7.37
C GLU A 78 4.91 10.62 -7.27
N LYS A 79 4.30 11.77 -6.94
CA LYS A 79 5.06 13.01 -6.73
C LYS A 79 6.01 12.90 -5.54
N THR A 80 5.58 12.23 -4.48
CA THR A 80 6.42 11.97 -3.30
C THR A 80 7.61 11.09 -3.64
N HIS A 81 7.42 10.07 -4.48
CA HIS A 81 8.49 9.23 -5.00
C HIS A 81 9.53 10.05 -5.79
N GLU A 82 9.11 10.93 -6.70
CA GLU A 82 10.02 11.84 -7.42
C GLU A 82 10.86 12.70 -6.46
N LEU A 83 10.24 13.30 -5.44
CA LEU A 83 10.92 14.13 -4.45
C LEU A 83 11.91 13.32 -3.60
N LYS A 84 11.53 12.10 -3.23
CA LYS A 84 12.38 11.18 -2.47
C LYS A 84 13.62 10.77 -3.26
N GLU A 85 13.48 10.53 -4.56
CA GLU A 85 14.62 10.21 -5.42
C GLU A 85 15.59 11.39 -5.54
N ILE A 86 15.10 12.61 -5.71
CA ILE A 86 15.95 13.81 -5.70
C ILE A 86 16.73 13.92 -4.38
N LEU A 87 16.04 13.76 -3.25
CA LEU A 87 16.67 13.83 -1.93
C LEU A 87 17.72 12.73 -1.74
N ASN A 88 17.44 11.51 -2.20
CA ASN A 88 18.36 10.37 -2.11
C ASN A 88 19.63 10.61 -2.94
N LYS A 89 19.51 11.16 -4.16
CA LYS A 89 20.66 11.54 -5.00
C LYS A 89 21.56 12.55 -4.32
N VAL A 90 20.97 13.59 -3.72
CA VAL A 90 21.71 14.61 -2.97
C VAL A 90 22.41 14.00 -1.75
N LYS A 91 21.72 13.14 -0.99
CA LYS A 91 22.24 12.58 0.26
C LYS A 91 23.33 11.53 0.06
N TYR A 92 23.18 10.69 -0.97
CA TYR A 92 24.04 9.53 -1.19
C TYR A 92 24.97 9.68 -2.40
N ASN A 93 24.96 10.85 -3.05
CA ASN A 93 25.75 11.18 -4.23
C ASN A 93 25.65 10.10 -5.33
N ARG A 94 24.39 9.71 -5.62
CA ARG A 94 24.03 8.79 -6.71
C ARG A 94 23.40 9.56 -7.85
#